data_AF-A0A2P6W0P1-F1
#
_entry.id   AF-A0A2P6W0P1-F1
#
_cell.length_a   1.000
_cell.length_b   1.000
_cell.length_c   1.000
_cell.angle_alpha   90.00
_cell.angle_beta   90.00
_cell.angle_gamma   90.00
#
_symmetry.space_group_name_H-M   'P 1'
#
loop_
_entity.id
_entity.type
_entity.pdbx_description
1 polymer ?
#
loop_
_entity_poly.entity_id
_entity_poly.type
_entity_poly.pdbx_seq_one_letter_code
_entity_poly.pdbx_strand_id
1 'polypeptide(L)'
;MNKTAVYGLAFTMFAILAALTVSSVSEDKVYYVDNFETSYNTSNSNNSSPIKFDAELVDQKVNSSNPAKIQLMIEPTSTTNVSLIGGPVYPFGVLNAESREDNLVLWSKRYEENSAISTEQGRVTTIGAIRIIGEHSGGETVSRNYSVRLKDIERSDNYTAKESIKYRTDSGRGNLSYRFSFDLKKQ
;
A
#
# COMPACT_ATOMS: atom_id res chain seq x y z
N MET A 1 -46.67 3.45 81.99
CA MET A 1 -46.26 2.11 81.50
C MET A 1 -45.94 2.23 80.02
N ASN A 2 -44.73 1.85 79.61
CA ASN A 2 -44.27 1.55 78.24
C ASN A 2 -44.30 2.72 77.21
N LYS A 3 -43.38 2.87 76.25
CA LYS A 3 -42.12 2.20 75.89
C LYS A 3 -41.41 3.10 74.86
N THR A 4 -40.09 3.06 74.92
CA THR A 4 -39.03 3.51 74.01
C THR A 4 -39.21 3.17 72.52
N ALA A 5 -38.74 4.04 71.61
CA ALA A 5 -38.02 3.74 70.34
C ALA A 5 -37.58 5.09 69.71
N VAL A 6 -36.31 5.52 69.71
CA VAL A 6 -35.06 5.04 69.05
C VAL A 6 -35.07 5.21 67.52
N TYR A 7 -34.07 5.99 67.10
CA TYR A 7 -33.69 6.45 65.76
C TYR A 7 -33.43 5.32 64.74
N GLY A 8 -33.64 5.65 63.46
CA GLY A 8 -33.12 4.89 62.32
C GLY A 8 -32.88 5.82 61.13
N LEU A 9 -31.71 6.46 61.07
CA LEU A 9 -31.21 7.13 59.88
C LEU A 9 -30.81 6.06 58.85
N ALA A 10 -31.57 5.93 57.77
CA ALA A 10 -31.21 5.09 56.64
C ALA A 10 -30.12 5.80 55.81
N PHE A 11 -28.86 5.36 55.98
CA PHE A 11 -27.76 5.75 55.11
C PHE A 11 -27.74 4.78 53.90
N THR A 12 -28.25 5.24 52.76
CA THR A 12 -28.17 4.49 51.50
C THR A 12 -26.73 4.59 50.98
N MET A 13 -25.93 3.56 51.24
CA MET A 13 -24.57 3.44 50.75
C MET A 13 -24.61 3.00 49.29
N PHE A 14 -24.51 3.96 48.35
CA PHE A 14 -24.27 3.66 46.94
C PHE A 14 -22.83 3.17 46.79
N ALA A 15 -22.66 1.86 46.65
CA ALA A 15 -21.40 1.28 46.19
C ALA A 15 -21.25 1.61 44.69
N ILE A 16 -20.38 2.55 44.35
CA ILE A 16 -19.96 2.79 42.97
C ILE A 16 -19.06 1.61 42.59
N LEU A 17 -19.62 0.65 41.87
CA LEU A 17 -18.86 -0.43 41.25
C LEU A 17 -18.12 0.17 40.04
N ALA A 18 -16.87 0.60 40.25
CA ALA A 18 -16.00 1.00 39.16
C ALA A 18 -15.63 -0.26 38.35
N ALA A 19 -16.34 -0.48 37.24
CA ALA A 19 -15.92 -1.45 36.24
C ALA A 19 -14.64 -0.91 35.58
N LEU A 20 -13.48 -1.31 36.10
CA LEU A 20 -12.20 -1.17 35.41
C LEU A 20 -12.25 -2.09 34.18
N THR A 21 -12.70 -1.57 33.05
CA THR A 21 -12.40 -2.16 31.75
C THR A 21 -10.90 -2.05 31.56
N VAL A 22 -10.17 -3.12 31.88
CA VAL A 22 -8.80 -3.29 31.41
C VAL A 22 -8.90 -3.44 29.89
N SER A 23 -8.84 -2.32 29.18
CA SER A 23 -8.54 -2.34 27.75
C SER A 23 -7.17 -2.98 27.65
N SER A 24 -7.14 -4.25 27.22
CA SER A 24 -5.88 -4.92 26.89
C SER A 24 -5.20 -4.04 25.85
N VAL A 25 -4.15 -3.34 26.25
CA VAL A 25 -3.28 -2.62 25.33
C VAL A 25 -2.66 -3.71 24.46
N SER A 26 -3.23 -3.94 23.28
CA SER A 26 -2.61 -4.85 22.33
C SER A 26 -1.24 -4.27 22.03
N GLU A 27 -0.17 -5.02 22.27
CA GLU A 27 1.16 -4.62 21.85
C GLU A 27 1.09 -4.22 20.37
N ASP A 28 1.36 -2.94 20.09
CA ASP A 28 1.39 -2.43 18.73
C ASP A 28 2.49 -3.19 17.98
N LYS A 29 2.10 -4.13 17.12
CA LYS A 29 3.04 -4.84 16.26
C LYS A 29 3.76 -3.80 15.38
N VAL A 30 5.08 -3.78 15.45
CA VAL A 30 5.92 -2.95 14.58
C VAL A 30 6.69 -3.84 13.61
N TYR A 31 6.64 -3.49 12.33
CA TYR A 31 7.46 -4.08 11.29
C TYR A 31 8.31 -3.02 10.59
N TYR A 32 9.34 -3.47 9.90
CA TYR A 32 10.21 -2.64 9.07
C TYR A 32 10.37 -3.27 7.68
N VAL A 33 10.35 -2.41 6.67
CA VAL A 33 10.76 -2.74 5.30
C VAL A 33 12.27 -2.53 5.19
N ASP A 34 12.98 -3.57 4.78
CA ASP A 34 14.45 -3.62 4.68
C ASP A 34 14.87 -4.33 3.38
N ASN A 35 16.16 -4.31 3.03
CA ASN A 35 16.71 -5.00 1.84
C ASN A 35 15.91 -4.69 0.56
N PHE A 36 15.60 -3.41 0.33
CA PHE A 36 14.81 -2.97 -0.82
C PHE A 36 15.65 -2.99 -2.10
N GLU A 37 15.24 -3.81 -3.06
CA GLU A 37 15.93 -4.00 -4.34
C GLU A 37 14.99 -3.74 -5.51
N THR A 38 15.50 -3.11 -6.57
CA THR A 38 14.74 -2.76 -7.78
C THR A 38 15.46 -3.25 -9.02
N SER A 39 14.70 -3.80 -9.98
CA SER A 39 15.20 -4.18 -11.30
C SER A 39 14.14 -3.96 -12.37
N TYR A 40 14.54 -3.67 -13.60
CA TYR A 40 13.63 -3.55 -14.73
C TYR A 40 14.29 -4.01 -16.03
N ASN A 41 13.46 -4.41 -16.99
CA ASN A 41 13.89 -4.82 -18.32
C ASN A 41 12.85 -4.33 -19.36
N THR A 42 13.33 -3.98 -20.54
CA THR A 42 12.50 -3.50 -21.64
C THR A 42 12.61 -4.41 -22.84
N SER A 43 11.47 -4.80 -23.40
CA SER A 43 11.39 -5.77 -24.50
C SER A 43 11.80 -5.24 -25.88
N ASN A 44 12.44 -4.06 -25.97
CA ASN A 44 12.87 -3.47 -27.24
C ASN A 44 14.34 -3.82 -27.50
N SER A 45 14.60 -4.69 -28.47
CA SER A 45 15.90 -5.38 -28.61
C SER A 45 17.06 -4.50 -29.08
N ASN A 46 16.80 -3.26 -29.55
CA ASN A 46 17.80 -2.53 -30.35
C ASN A 46 18.08 -1.09 -29.89
N ASN A 47 17.45 -0.56 -28.84
CA ASN A 47 17.65 0.83 -28.39
C ASN A 47 17.48 0.95 -26.87
N SER A 48 18.13 1.95 -26.26
CA SER A 48 17.87 2.35 -24.88
C SER A 48 16.36 2.55 -24.66
N SER A 49 15.85 2.07 -23.53
CA SER A 49 14.42 2.20 -23.21
C SER A 49 13.98 3.68 -23.29
N PRO A 50 12.86 4.00 -23.95
CA PRO A 50 12.33 5.37 -24.00
C PRO A 50 11.75 5.82 -22.65
N ILE A 51 11.75 4.94 -21.65
CA ILE A 51 11.32 5.22 -20.28
C ILE A 51 12.32 4.62 -19.29
N LYS A 52 12.66 5.38 -18.24
CA LYS A 52 13.31 4.88 -17.03
C LYS A 52 12.25 4.52 -16.00
N PHE A 53 12.54 3.51 -15.22
CA PHE A 53 11.75 3.13 -14.06
C PHE A 53 12.65 3.18 -12.82
N ASP A 54 12.08 3.67 -11.73
CA ASP A 54 12.72 3.64 -10.42
C ASP A 54 11.67 3.34 -9.34
N ALA A 55 12.15 2.79 -8.23
CA ALA A 55 11.36 2.54 -7.04
C ALA A 55 12.20 2.82 -5.81
N GLU A 56 11.64 3.56 -4.85
CA GLU A 56 12.33 3.95 -3.63
C GLU A 56 11.45 3.72 -2.39
N LEU A 57 12.10 3.46 -1.26
CA LEU A 57 11.46 3.36 0.04
C LEU A 57 11.48 4.73 0.73
N VAL A 58 10.31 5.35 0.83
CA VAL A 58 10.12 6.69 1.41
C VAL A 58 9.95 6.64 2.92
N ASP A 59 9.33 5.56 3.43
CA ASP A 59 9.20 5.28 4.86
C ASP A 59 9.34 3.78 5.08
N GLN A 60 10.18 3.39 6.02
CA GLN A 60 10.49 1.99 6.32
C GLN A 60 9.58 1.40 7.40
N LYS A 61 9.01 2.22 8.29
CA LYS A 61 8.30 1.74 9.49
C LYS A 61 6.85 1.41 9.15
N VAL A 62 6.41 0.23 9.58
CA VAL A 62 5.01 -0.20 9.52
C VAL A 62 4.45 -0.39 10.92
N ASN A 63 3.39 0.34 11.25
CA ASN A 63 2.54 0.09 12.42
C ASN A 63 1.09 0.49 12.10
N SER A 64 0.20 0.36 13.09
CA SER A 64 -1.24 0.67 12.96
C SER A 64 -1.52 2.11 12.48
N SER A 65 -0.66 3.05 12.82
CA SER A 65 -0.80 4.48 12.52
C SER A 65 0.10 4.97 11.39
N ASN A 66 1.16 4.23 11.06
CA ASN A 66 2.12 4.60 10.03
C ASN A 66 2.42 3.42 9.10
N PRO A 67 1.86 3.38 7.88
CA PRO A 67 2.27 2.40 6.89
C PRO A 67 3.62 2.79 6.26
N ALA A 68 4.45 1.80 5.95
CA ALA A 68 5.63 2.03 5.12
C ALA A 68 5.21 2.48 3.72
N LYS A 69 6.03 3.29 3.06
CA LYS A 69 5.71 3.91 1.78
C LYS A 69 6.78 3.60 0.75
N ILE A 70 6.35 3.06 -0.38
CA ILE A 70 7.17 2.80 -1.56
C ILE A 70 6.70 3.78 -2.64
N GLN A 71 7.61 4.57 -3.20
CA GLN A 71 7.33 5.43 -4.34
C GLN A 71 7.84 4.77 -5.61
N LEU A 72 6.97 4.64 -6.61
CA LEU A 72 7.33 4.22 -7.96
C LEU A 72 7.39 5.44 -8.88
N MET A 73 8.37 5.46 -9.76
CA MET A 73 8.63 6.56 -10.69
C MET A 73 8.87 6.04 -12.10
N ILE A 74 8.30 6.74 -13.08
CA ILE A 74 8.63 6.58 -14.49
C ILE A 74 9.02 7.94 -15.04
N GLU A 75 10.08 7.96 -15.84
CA GLU A 75 10.55 9.15 -16.54
C GLU A 75 10.77 8.80 -18.01
N PRO A 76 9.99 9.36 -18.96
CA PRO A 76 10.31 9.30 -20.37
C PRO A 76 11.69 9.92 -20.64
N THR A 77 12.58 9.15 -21.25
CA THR A 77 13.96 9.58 -21.55
C THR A 77 14.11 10.14 -22.96
N SER A 78 13.15 9.88 -23.84
CA SER A 78 13.14 10.39 -25.20
C SER A 78 12.84 11.89 -25.21
N THR A 79 13.38 12.60 -26.19
CA THR A 79 12.99 13.98 -26.48
C THR A 79 11.59 14.08 -27.11
N THR A 80 11.03 12.96 -27.56
CA THR A 80 9.67 12.84 -28.07
C THR A 80 8.70 12.37 -26.99
N ASN A 81 7.42 12.68 -27.19
CA ASN A 81 6.36 12.27 -26.28
C ASN A 81 6.23 10.74 -26.22
N VAL A 82 5.95 10.23 -25.02
CA VAL A 82 5.66 8.82 -24.78
C VAL A 82 4.23 8.70 -24.28
N SER A 83 3.42 7.87 -24.92
CA SER A 83 2.14 7.46 -24.37
C SER A 83 2.35 6.26 -23.47
N LEU A 84 2.07 6.35 -22.16
CA LEU A 84 1.97 5.16 -21.31
C LEU A 84 0.53 4.65 -21.36
N ILE A 85 0.38 3.35 -21.26
CA ILE A 85 -0.90 2.66 -21.35
C ILE A 85 -1.05 1.79 -20.11
N GLY A 86 -2.08 2.08 -19.31
CA GLY A 86 -2.32 1.40 -18.05
C GLY A 86 -3.78 1.03 -17.84
N GLY A 87 -4.03 0.37 -16.71
CA GLY A 87 -5.37 0.07 -16.23
C GLY A 87 -5.97 1.23 -15.40
N PRO A 88 -6.97 0.92 -14.55
CA PRO A 88 -7.61 1.88 -13.64
C PRO A 88 -6.62 2.67 -12.76
N VAL A 89 -5.53 2.05 -12.30
CA VAL A 89 -4.50 2.71 -11.50
C VAL A 89 -3.32 3.09 -12.38
N TYR A 90 -3.48 4.16 -13.14
CA TYR A 90 -2.45 4.59 -14.08
C TYR A 90 -1.20 5.19 -13.39
N PRO A 91 0.04 4.90 -13.83
CA PRO A 91 0.42 3.92 -14.88
C PRO A 91 0.79 2.52 -14.34
N PHE A 92 0.99 2.38 -13.03
CA PHE A 92 1.62 1.19 -12.42
C PHE A 92 0.64 0.04 -12.06
N GLY A 93 -0.66 0.26 -12.15
CA GLY A 93 -1.67 -0.75 -11.87
C GLY A 93 -1.93 -1.01 -10.39
N VAL A 94 -2.68 -2.07 -10.12
CA VAL A 94 -2.86 -2.60 -8.76
C VAL A 94 -1.69 -3.54 -8.48
N LEU A 95 -0.97 -3.26 -7.41
CA LEU A 95 0.26 -3.99 -7.08
C LEU A 95 0.04 -5.03 -6.00
N ASN A 96 0.49 -6.24 -6.30
CA ASN A 96 0.56 -7.37 -5.38
C ASN A 96 2.04 -7.73 -5.20
N ALA A 97 2.49 -7.84 -3.96
CA ALA A 97 3.80 -8.34 -3.62
C ALA A 97 3.63 -9.76 -3.07
N GLU A 98 4.26 -10.73 -3.73
CA GLU A 98 4.13 -12.15 -3.40
C GLU A 98 5.33 -12.60 -2.56
N SER A 99 5.06 -13.42 -1.55
CA SER A 99 6.05 -14.22 -0.86
C SER A 99 5.84 -15.70 -1.20
N ARG A 100 6.57 -16.61 -0.53
CA ARG A 100 6.38 -18.06 -0.73
C ARG A 100 4.99 -18.53 -0.28
N GLU A 101 4.44 -17.91 0.76
CA GLU A 101 3.23 -18.38 1.45
C GLU A 101 2.12 -17.33 1.52
N ASP A 102 2.39 -16.09 1.10
CA ASP A 102 1.48 -14.97 1.28
C ASP A 102 1.48 -14.03 0.06
N ASN A 103 0.45 -13.18 -0.03
CA ASN A 103 0.34 -12.11 -1.00
C ASN A 103 -0.16 -10.83 -0.31
N LEU A 104 0.62 -9.78 -0.47
CA LEU A 104 0.38 -8.46 0.06
C LEU A 104 -0.10 -7.52 -1.05
N VAL A 105 -1.32 -7.00 -0.94
CA VAL A 105 -1.77 -5.86 -1.76
C VAL A 105 -1.04 -4.60 -1.28
N LEU A 106 -0.25 -3.97 -2.14
CA LEU A 106 0.36 -2.68 -1.84
C LEU A 106 -0.70 -1.59 -2.04
N TRP A 107 -1.12 -0.94 -0.97
CA TRP A 107 -2.28 -0.05 -0.98
C TRP A 107 -1.97 1.29 -1.66
N SER A 108 -2.91 1.78 -2.47
CA SER A 108 -2.87 3.14 -2.98
C SER A 108 -4.21 3.82 -2.75
N LYS A 109 -4.20 5.12 -2.42
CA LYS A 109 -5.42 5.93 -2.32
C LYS A 109 -6.27 5.89 -3.59
N ARG A 110 -5.62 5.69 -4.74
CA ARG A 110 -6.29 5.54 -6.04
C ARG A 110 -7.20 4.32 -6.13
N TYR A 111 -7.04 3.32 -5.27
CA TYR A 111 -7.95 2.18 -5.21
C TYR A 111 -9.31 2.59 -4.65
N GLU A 112 -9.34 3.58 -3.76
CA GLU A 112 -10.56 4.12 -3.14
C GLU A 112 -11.21 5.18 -4.03
N GLU A 113 -10.41 5.92 -4.80
CA GLU A 113 -10.87 7.04 -5.63
C GLU A 113 -11.33 6.61 -7.04
N ASN A 114 -11.00 5.39 -7.48
CA ASN A 114 -11.33 4.91 -8.82
C ASN A 114 -12.54 3.98 -8.80
N SER A 115 -13.63 4.38 -9.46
CA SER A 115 -14.89 3.61 -9.53
C SER A 115 -14.77 2.25 -10.24
N ALA A 116 -13.70 2.02 -10.99
CA ALA A 116 -13.41 0.72 -11.60
C ALA A 116 -12.67 -0.23 -10.65
N ILE A 117 -12.43 0.16 -9.41
CA ILE A 117 -11.79 -0.67 -8.41
C ILE A 117 -12.75 -0.84 -7.25
N SER A 118 -13.07 -2.09 -6.93
CA SER A 118 -13.82 -2.43 -5.73
C SER A 118 -12.86 -2.89 -4.65
N THR A 119 -13.08 -2.39 -3.44
CA THR A 119 -12.28 -2.80 -2.28
C THR A 119 -13.19 -3.21 -1.14
N GLU A 120 -12.75 -4.23 -0.38
CA GLU A 120 -13.46 -4.72 0.79
C GLU A 120 -12.45 -5.05 1.89
N GLN A 121 -12.65 -4.47 3.07
CA GLN A 121 -11.78 -4.66 4.24
C GLN A 121 -10.28 -4.34 4.00
N GLY A 122 -9.94 -3.60 2.94
CA GLY A 122 -8.56 -3.31 2.54
C GLY A 122 -8.01 -4.22 1.46
N ARG A 123 -8.79 -5.13 0.92
CA ARG A 123 -8.40 -5.96 -0.22
C ARG A 123 -9.00 -5.37 -1.48
N VAL A 124 -8.33 -5.54 -2.61
CA VAL A 124 -8.93 -5.27 -3.93
C VAL A 124 -9.73 -6.51 -4.33
N THR A 125 -11.04 -6.37 -4.52
CA THR A 125 -11.95 -7.49 -4.83
C THR A 125 -12.33 -7.55 -6.30
N THR A 126 -12.29 -6.42 -7.01
CA THR A 126 -12.60 -6.37 -8.44
C THR A 126 -11.81 -5.25 -9.10
N ILE A 127 -11.32 -5.52 -10.31
CA ILE A 127 -10.65 -4.55 -11.19
C ILE A 127 -11.41 -4.54 -12.52
N GLY A 128 -12.07 -3.43 -12.81
CA GLY A 128 -12.76 -3.19 -14.06
C GLY A 128 -11.78 -3.07 -15.22
N ALA A 129 -12.17 -3.58 -16.39
CA ALA A 129 -11.37 -3.54 -17.60
C ALA A 129 -11.42 -2.14 -18.27
N ILE A 130 -10.74 -1.16 -17.67
CA ILE A 130 -10.56 0.17 -18.25
C ILE A 130 -9.14 0.32 -18.79
N ARG A 131 -9.02 0.89 -20.00
CA ARG A 131 -7.74 1.30 -20.57
C ARG A 131 -7.58 2.81 -20.42
N ILE A 132 -6.52 3.25 -19.75
CA ILE A 132 -6.12 4.64 -19.64
C ILE A 132 -4.86 4.86 -20.47
N ILE A 133 -4.84 5.93 -21.27
CA ILE A 133 -3.68 6.36 -22.05
C ILE A 133 -3.33 7.77 -21.58
N GLY A 134 -2.10 7.97 -21.12
CA GLY A 134 -1.58 9.30 -20.78
C GLY A 134 -0.37 9.62 -21.65
N GLU A 135 -0.33 10.84 -22.17
CA GLU A 135 0.82 11.36 -22.93
C GLU A 135 1.75 12.11 -21.99
N HIS A 136 3.04 11.80 -22.06
CA HIS A 136 4.07 12.39 -21.21
C HIS A 136 5.21 12.92 -22.06
N SER A 137 5.71 14.09 -21.68
CA SER A 137 6.85 14.72 -22.35
C SER A 137 8.17 14.13 -21.86
N GLY A 138 9.24 14.29 -22.64
CA GLY A 138 10.60 13.93 -22.21
C GLY A 138 10.99 14.62 -20.90
N GLY A 139 11.51 13.84 -19.95
CA GLY A 139 11.91 14.30 -18.60
C GLY A 139 10.75 14.50 -17.62
N GLU A 140 9.49 14.27 -18.01
CA GLU A 140 8.36 14.35 -17.10
C GLU A 140 8.31 13.12 -16.18
N THR A 141 8.52 13.32 -14.88
CA THR A 141 8.41 12.24 -13.91
C THR A 141 6.96 12.00 -13.48
N VAL A 142 6.47 10.78 -13.70
CA VAL A 142 5.21 10.28 -13.15
C VAL A 142 5.50 9.44 -11.93
N SER A 143 5.10 9.90 -10.74
CA SER A 143 5.32 9.17 -9.50
C SER A 143 4.03 8.73 -8.81
N ARG A 144 4.06 7.60 -8.09
CA ARG A 144 2.95 7.08 -7.29
C ARG A 144 3.45 6.45 -6.00
N ASN A 145 2.75 6.74 -4.90
CA ASN A 145 3.01 6.11 -3.62
C ASN A 145 2.10 4.88 -3.42
N TYR A 146 2.72 3.84 -2.89
CA TYR A 146 2.09 2.60 -2.43
C TYR A 146 2.46 2.36 -0.98
N SER A 147 1.55 1.75 -0.23
CA SER A 147 1.68 1.55 1.20
C SER A 147 1.65 0.07 1.58
N VAL A 148 2.61 -0.33 2.40
CA VAL A 148 2.58 -1.61 3.13
C VAL A 148 1.85 -1.33 4.44
N ARG A 149 0.68 -1.94 4.66
CA ARG A 149 -0.15 -1.69 5.86
C ARG A 149 -0.11 -2.88 6.80
N LEU A 150 -0.11 -2.60 8.10
CA LEU A 150 -0.01 -3.62 9.14
C LEU A 150 -1.08 -4.71 9.06
N LYS A 151 -2.32 -4.34 8.72
CA LYS A 151 -3.44 -5.29 8.62
C LYS A 151 -3.31 -6.31 7.50
N ASP A 152 -2.43 -6.03 6.53
CA ASP A 152 -2.20 -6.89 5.38
C ASP A 152 -0.95 -7.79 5.62
N ILE A 153 -0.33 -7.71 6.80
CA ILE A 153 0.90 -8.44 7.16
C ILE A 153 0.54 -9.58 8.10
N GLU A 154 0.74 -10.82 7.64
CA GLU A 154 0.59 -11.99 8.50
C GLU A 154 1.90 -12.38 9.20
N ARG A 155 3.04 -12.21 8.51
CA ARG A 155 4.36 -12.65 8.98
C ARG A 155 5.52 -11.88 8.35
N SER A 156 6.70 -12.03 8.94
CA SER A 156 7.96 -11.62 8.32
C SER A 156 8.34 -12.54 7.16
N ASP A 157 8.66 -11.95 6.01
CA ASP A 157 9.05 -12.66 4.79
C ASP A 157 9.74 -11.72 3.79
N ASN A 158 10.27 -12.28 2.70
CA ASN A 158 10.67 -11.53 1.51
C ASN A 158 9.51 -11.46 0.53
N TYR A 159 9.12 -10.23 0.17
CA TYR A 159 8.05 -9.98 -0.78
C TYR A 159 8.61 -9.46 -2.09
N THR A 160 8.04 -9.90 -3.21
CA THR A 160 8.40 -9.46 -4.55
C THR A 160 7.16 -8.97 -5.30
N ALA A 161 7.16 -7.72 -5.75
CA ALA A 161 6.16 -7.21 -6.69
C ALA A 161 6.74 -7.21 -8.11
N LYS A 162 5.94 -7.63 -9.09
CA LYS A 162 6.28 -7.61 -10.52
C LYS A 162 5.11 -7.03 -11.29
N GLU A 163 5.40 -6.14 -12.23
CA GLU A 163 4.38 -5.66 -13.16
C GLU A 163 5.00 -5.11 -14.44
N SER A 164 4.18 -4.64 -15.38
CA SER A 164 4.65 -4.13 -16.65
C SER A 164 3.88 -2.90 -17.14
N ILE A 165 4.61 -1.92 -17.65
CA ILE A 165 4.05 -0.70 -18.24
C ILE A 165 4.16 -0.80 -19.76
N LYS A 166 3.00 -0.82 -20.41
CA LYS A 166 2.92 -0.71 -21.86
C LYS A 166 3.14 0.74 -22.25
N TYR A 167 3.91 0.96 -23.30
CA TYR A 167 4.15 2.30 -23.85
C TYR A 167 4.09 2.33 -25.37
N ARG A 168 3.89 3.52 -25.91
CA ARG A 168 3.94 3.83 -27.34
C ARG A 168 4.75 5.12 -27.55
N THR A 169 5.61 5.08 -28.55
CA THR A 169 6.40 6.21 -29.07
C THR A 169 6.16 6.33 -30.57
N ASP A 170 6.73 7.35 -31.21
CA ASP A 170 6.74 7.47 -32.67
C ASP A 170 7.51 6.32 -33.35
N SER A 171 8.51 5.77 -32.64
CA SER A 171 9.33 4.65 -33.11
C SER A 171 8.70 3.27 -32.90
N GLY A 172 7.58 3.17 -32.18
CA GLY A 172 6.86 1.91 -32.04
C GLY A 172 6.15 1.73 -30.70
N ARG A 173 5.99 0.46 -30.30
CA ARG A 173 5.34 0.06 -29.04
C ARG A 173 6.26 -0.86 -28.28
N GLY A 174 6.17 -0.84 -26.96
CA GLY A 174 6.95 -1.73 -26.12
C GLY A 174 6.34 -1.94 -24.75
N ASN A 175 7.05 -2.73 -23.95
CA ASN A 175 6.71 -3.00 -22.56
C ASN A 175 7.96 -2.81 -21.70
N LEU A 176 7.81 -2.12 -20.57
CA LEU A 176 8.80 -2.12 -19.50
C LEU A 176 8.28 -3.04 -18.40
N SER A 177 8.96 -4.15 -18.17
CA SER A 177 8.68 -5.03 -17.05
C SER A 177 9.57 -4.61 -15.89
N TYR A 178 9.01 -4.44 -14.70
CA TYR A 178 9.75 -4.09 -13.50
C TYR A 178 9.46 -5.08 -12.37
N ARG A 179 10.42 -5.13 -11.45
CA ARG A 179 10.37 -5.92 -10.24
C ARG A 179 11.00 -5.10 -9.12
N PHE A 180 10.37 -5.10 -7.96
CA PHE A 180 11.05 -4.73 -6.72
C PHE A 180 10.77 -5.77 -5.65
N SER A 181 11.72 -5.95 -4.74
CA SER A 181 11.63 -6.85 -3.61
C SER A 181 12.06 -6.18 -2.33
N PHE A 182 11.52 -6.64 -1.21
CA PHE A 182 11.85 -6.13 0.10
C PHE A 182 11.61 -7.19 1.18
N ASP A 183 12.38 -7.11 2.25
CA ASP A 183 12.17 -7.89 3.45
C ASP A 183 11.26 -7.15 4.40
N LEU A 184 10.34 -7.88 5.02
CA LEU A 184 9.48 -7.37 6.07
C LEU A 184 9.86 -8.03 7.39
N LYS A 185 10.42 -7.27 8.34
CA LYS A 185 10.95 -7.80 9.60
C LYS A 185 10.16 -7.28 10.78
N LYS A 186 9.69 -8.18 11.65
CA LYS A 186 9.07 -7.82 12.93
C LYS A 186 10.16 -7.33 13.88
N GLN A 187 9.88 -6.24 14.59
CA GLN A 187 10.75 -5.74 15.67
C GLN A 187 10.69 -6.64 16.91
#